data_AF-A0A8S3BEV4-F1
#
_entry.id   AF-A0A8S3BEV4-F1
#
_cell.length_a   1.000
_cell.length_b   1.000
_cell.length_c   1.000
_cell.angle_alpha   90.00
_cell.angle_beta   90.00
_cell.angle_gamma   90.00
#
_symmetry.space_group_name_H-M   'P 1'
#
loop_
_entity.id
_entity.type
_entity.pdbx_description
1 polymer ?
#
loop_
_entity_poly.entity_id
_entity_poly.type
_entity_poly.pdbx_seq_one_letter_code
_entity_poly.pdbx_strand_id
1 'polypeptide(L)' 'NPERRRGRVKFDDTVFKATLYDLPCVTETYKTFDRKTLYKIADVAQVLVCRLPGDLSSSDDDD' A
#
# COMPACT_ATOMS: atom_id res chain seq x y z
N ASN A 1 -8.34 14.55 6.61
CA ASN A 1 -9.55 13.71 6.60
C ASN A 1 -9.11 12.25 6.73
N PRO A 2 -9.17 11.66 7.94
CA PRO A 2 -8.73 10.28 8.22
C PRO A 2 -9.43 9.23 7.34
N GLU A 3 -10.62 9.51 6.84
CA GLU A 3 -11.30 8.63 5.87
C GLU A 3 -10.54 8.48 4.55
N ARG A 4 -9.78 9.49 4.10
CA ARG A 4 -9.01 9.40 2.84
C ARG A 4 -7.88 8.38 2.88
N ARG A 5 -7.53 7.85 4.05
CA ARG A 5 -6.48 6.83 4.25
C ARG A 5 -7.06 5.43 4.42
N ARG A 6 -8.39 5.28 4.51
CA ARG A 6 -9.06 3.98 4.63
C ARG A 6 -9.63 3.57 3.27
N GLY A 7 -9.62 2.27 2.99
CA GLY A 7 -10.08 1.71 1.73
C GLY A 7 -10.48 0.25 1.83
N ARG A 8 -11.00 -0.29 0.73
CA ARG A 8 -11.33 -1.70 0.58
C ARG A 8 -10.68 -2.22 -0.70
N VAL A 9 -9.99 -3.34 -0.61
CA VAL A 9 -9.43 -4.04 -1.79
C VAL A 9 -10.22 -5.32 -1.98
N LYS A 10 -10.76 -5.55 -3.18
CA LYS A 10 -11.42 -6.80 -3.54
C LYS A 10 -10.44 -7.65 -4.34
N PHE A 11 -10.23 -8.87 -3.89
CA PHE A 11 -9.46 -9.88 -4.62
C PHE A 11 -10.28 -11.17 -4.61
N ASP A 12 -10.63 -11.65 -5.80
CA ASP A 12 -11.66 -12.67 -6.02
C ASP A 12 -12.96 -12.33 -5.27
N ASP A 13 -13.45 -13.25 -4.43
CA ASP A 13 -14.66 -13.07 -3.62
C ASP A 13 -14.36 -12.53 -2.21
N THR A 14 -13.10 -12.21 -1.91
CA THR A 14 -12.69 -11.68 -0.60
C THR A 14 -12.50 -10.16 -0.64
N VAL A 15 -13.03 -9.47 0.37
CA VAL A 15 -12.81 -8.03 0.56
C VAL A 15 -11.93 -7.80 1.78
N PHE A 16 -10.82 -7.10 1.56
CA PHE A 16 -9.82 -6.76 2.56
C PHE A 16 -10.01 -5.32 3.01
N LYS A 17 -9.95 -5.09 4.33
CA LYS A 17 -9.78 -3.72 4.87
C LYS A 17 -8.38 -3.25 4.51
N ALA A 18 -8.26 -2.03 4.00
CA ALA A 18 -6.97 -1.49 3.59
C ALA A 18 -6.72 -0.09 4.17
N THR A 19 -5.48 0.18 4.54
CA THR A 19 -5.05 1.49 5.05
C THR A 19 -3.83 1.97 4.28
N LEU A 20 -3.87 3.23 3.83
CA LEU A 20 -2.78 3.90 3.11
C LEU A 20 -1.81 4.53 4.10
N TYR A 21 -0.60 4.00 4.17
CA TYR A 21 0.48 4.50 4.99
C TYR A 21 1.49 5.29 4.16
N ASP A 22 2.11 6.28 4.79
CA ASP A 22 3.26 6.99 4.21
C ASP A 22 4.53 6.19 4.51
N LEU A 23 5.40 6.04 3.52
CA LEU A 23 6.70 5.42 3.68
C LEU A 23 7.67 6.41 4.34
N PRO A 24 8.61 5.93 5.19
CA PRO A 24 9.58 6.81 5.85
C PRO A 24 10.57 7.47 4.87
N CYS A 25 10.74 6.87 3.68
CA CYS A 25 11.62 7.35 2.62
C CYS A 25 10.95 7.23 1.24
N VAL A 26 11.36 8.09 0.31
CA VAL A 26 10.99 7.96 -1.11
C VAL A 26 11.69 6.73 -1.71
N THR A 27 10.92 5.88 -2.37
CA THR A 27 11.42 4.73 -3.13
C THR A 27 11.36 5.03 -4.61
N GLU A 28 12.51 5.09 -5.27
CA GLU A 28 12.58 5.26 -6.71
C GLU A 28 12.34 3.91 -7.41
N THR A 29 11.49 3.92 -8.44
CA THR A 29 11.20 2.74 -9.26
C THR A 29 11.95 2.82 -10.58
N TYR A 30 12.48 1.68 -11.00
CA TYR A 30 13.30 1.56 -12.20
C TYR A 30 12.80 0.43 -13.10
N LYS A 31 12.83 0.66 -14.41
CA LYS A 31 12.68 -0.40 -15.41
C LYS A 31 14.03 -0.72 -16.06
N THR A 32 14.17 -1.95 -16.54
CA THR A 32 15.35 -2.39 -17.28
C THR A 32 14.95 -3.38 -18.37
N PHE A 33 15.71 -3.42 -19.46
CA PHE A 33 15.57 -4.42 -20.52
C PHE A 33 16.63 -5.52 -20.42
N ASP A 34 17.80 -5.20 -19.86
CA ASP A 34 19.00 -6.05 -19.87
C ASP A 34 19.55 -6.38 -18.48
N ARG A 35 18.90 -5.87 -17.41
CA ARG A 35 19.33 -5.97 -16.00
C ARG A 35 20.67 -5.31 -15.70
N LYS A 36 21.15 -4.42 -16.57
CA LYS A 36 22.38 -3.64 -16.37
C LYS A 36 22.06 -2.15 -16.34
N THR A 37 21.33 -1.66 -17.34
CA THR A 37 20.90 -0.26 -17.39
C THR A 37 19.53 -0.11 -16.74
N LEU A 38 19.46 0.75 -15.73
CA LEU A 38 18.24 1.08 -15.00
C LEU A 38 17.73 2.45 -15.45
N TYR A 39 16.45 2.55 -15.80
CA TYR A 39 15.78 3.80 -16.16
C TYR A 39 14.73 4.13 -15.10
N LYS A 40 14.87 5.28 -14.43
CA LYS A 40 13.90 5.75 -13.44
C LYS A 40 12.54 5.98 -14.12
N ILE A 41 11.45 5.52 -13.49
CA ILE A 41 10.08 5.66 -14.03
C ILE A 41 9.10 6.37 -13.11
N ALA A 42 9.27 6.28 -11.79
CA ALA A 42 8.41 6.94 -10.82
C ALA A 42 9.03 6.94 -9.42
N ASP A 43 8.47 7.77 -8.54
CA ASP A 43 8.74 7.80 -7.11
C ASP A 43 7.54 7.24 -6.35
N VAL A 44 7.78 6.36 -5.37
CA VAL A 44 6.79 5.76 -4.48
C VAL A 44 7.07 6.21 -3.06
N ALA A 45 6.08 6.86 -2.43
CA ALA A 45 6.20 7.35 -1.04
C ALA A 45 5.05 6.85 -0.14
N GLN A 46 4.19 5.96 -0.65
CA GLN A 46 3.02 5.45 0.08
C GLN A 46 2.79 3.97 -0.23
N VAL A 47 2.19 3.26 0.71
CA VAL A 47 1.83 1.84 0.58
C VAL A 47 0.42 1.59 1.10
N LEU A 48 -0.35 0.80 0.36
CA LEU A 48 -1.68 0.36 0.77
C LEU A 48 -1.57 -1.03 1.43
N VAL A 49 -1.73 -1.09 2.74
CA VAL A 49 -1.64 -2.34 3.52
C VAL A 49 -3.02 -2.95 3.65
N CYS A 50 -3.19 -4.18 3.17
CA CYS A 50 -4.44 -4.93 3.23
C CYS A 50 -4.40 -5.95 4.38
N ARG A 51 -5.43 -5.94 5.24
CA ARG A 51 -5.57 -6.88 6.37
C ARG A 51 -6.61 -7.95 6.05
N LEU A 52 -6.36 -9.16 6.55
CA LEU A 52 -7.30 -10.28 6.43
C LEU A 52 -8.57 -10.01 7.25
N PRO A 53 -9.73 -10.56 6.83
CA PRO A 53 -10.93 -10.53 7.65
C PRO A 53 -10.67 -11.22 9.01
N GLY A 54 -10.86 -10.50 10.11
CA GLY A 54 -10.70 -11.03 11.48
C GLY A 54 -9.31 -10.86 12.11
N ASP A 55 -8.37 -10.22 11.42
CA ASP A 55 -7.11 -9.82 12.04
C ASP A 55 -7.36 -8.67 13.04
N LEU A 56 -7.35 -9.00 14.33
CA LEU A 56 -7.59 -8.08 15.46
C LEU A 56 -6.33 -7.30 15.89
N SER A 57 -5.22 -7.44 15.16
CA SER A 57 -3.93 -6.83 15.54
C SER A 57 -3.86 -5.32 15.32
N SER A 58 -4.88 -4.71 14.75
CA SER A 58 -5.07 -3.27 14.87
C SER A 58 -6.00 -3.00 16.02
N SER A 59 -5.50 -2.27 17.01
CA SER A 59 -6.24 -1.16 17.58
C SER A 59 -6.71 -0.28 16.41
N ASP A 60 -7.77 -0.74 15.74
CA ASP A 60 -8.73 0.14 15.13
C ASP A 60 -9.22 0.94 16.35
N ASP A 61 -8.59 2.08 16.62
CA ASP A 61 -9.24 3.15 17.35
C ASP A 61 -10.52 3.43 16.55
N ASP A 62 -11.57 2.68 16.91
CA ASP A 62 -12.96 3.06 16.75
C ASP A 62 -13.10 4.47 17.34
N ASP A 63 -13.87 5.31 16.64
CA ASP A 63 -14.10 6.74 16.91
C ASP A 63 -14.03 7.21 18.39
#